data_AF-A0A239EP81-F1
#
_entry.id   AF-A0A239EP81-F1
#
_cell.length_a   1.000
_cell.length_b   1.000
_cell.length_c   1.000
_cell.angle_alpha   90.00
_cell.angle_beta   90.00
_cell.angle_gamma   90.00
#
_symmetry.space_group_name_H-M   'P 1'
#
loop_
_entity.id
_entity.type
_entity.pdbx_description
1 polymer ?
#
loop_
_entity_poly.entity_id
_entity_poly.type
_entity_poly.pdbx_seq_one_letter_code
_entity_poly.pdbx_strand_id
1 'polypeptide(L)'
;MYQIVNPQTIFQYFGDDDKEMIKEMIQIILETNLHDLKELDQYYDQNDYATVKKRCHKAKPSMSYVGALDTRKLLESIEADLENSRANYDLLKSQISIIENELRDFLEKL
;
A
#
# COMPACT_ATOMS: atom_id res chain seq x y z
N MET A 1 -7.48 -1.12 -16.60
CA MET A 1 -8.48 -1.89 -15.82
C MET A 1 -7.89 -2.10 -14.45
N TYR A 2 -8.63 -1.82 -13.38
CA TYR A 2 -8.13 -1.99 -12.01
C TYR A 2 -8.13 -3.47 -11.63
N GLN A 3 -7.00 -3.95 -11.11
CA GLN A 3 -6.76 -5.32 -10.68
C GLN A 3 -6.75 -5.42 -9.15
N ILE A 4 -6.17 -4.43 -8.47
CA ILE A 4 -5.99 -4.46 -7.01
C ILE A 4 -6.76 -3.31 -6.35
N VAL A 5 -6.69 -2.12 -6.91
CA VAL A 5 -7.38 -0.92 -6.40
C VAL A 5 -8.87 -1.02 -6.70
N ASN A 6 -9.70 -0.56 -5.76
CA ASN A 6 -11.12 -0.36 -5.99
C ASN A 6 -11.46 1.14 -5.91
N PRO A 7 -11.68 1.83 -7.05
CA PRO A 7 -12.07 3.24 -7.08
C PRO A 7 -13.30 3.58 -6.24
N GLN A 8 -14.28 2.67 -6.16
CA GLN A 8 -15.49 2.91 -5.36
C GLN A 8 -15.16 2.99 -3.88
N THR A 9 -14.19 2.21 -3.40
CA THR A 9 -13.73 2.25 -2.01
C THR A 9 -13.04 3.57 -1.70
N ILE A 10 -12.26 4.13 -2.63
CA ILE A 10 -11.63 5.46 -2.46
C ILE A 10 -12.70 6.52 -2.19
N PHE A 11 -13.74 6.57 -3.02
CA PHE A 11 -14.86 7.53 -2.84
C PHE A 11 -15.63 7.28 -1.54
N GLN A 12 -15.83 6.02 -1.14
CA GLN A 12 -16.50 5.70 0.14
C GLN A 12 -15.73 6.22 1.36
N TYR A 13 -14.39 6.25 1.30
CA TYR A 13 -13.56 6.72 2.41
C TYR A 13 -13.36 8.23 2.43
N PHE A 14 -13.23 8.86 1.26
CA PHE A 14 -12.83 10.26 1.16
C PHE A 14 -13.95 11.22 0.70
N GLY A 15 -15.12 10.69 0.34
CA GLY A 15 -16.19 11.45 -0.30
C GLY A 15 -16.01 11.51 -1.82
N ASP A 16 -17.10 11.73 -2.55
CA ASP A 16 -17.10 11.89 -4.01
C ASP A 16 -17.20 13.35 -4.46
N ASP A 17 -17.46 14.27 -3.53
CA ASP A 17 -17.64 15.70 -3.75
C ASP A 17 -16.33 16.51 -3.60
N ASP A 18 -15.34 16.01 -2.85
CA ASP A 18 -14.05 16.68 -2.64
C ASP A 18 -12.89 16.00 -3.39
N LYS A 19 -12.78 16.29 -4.69
CA LYS A 19 -11.71 15.75 -5.54
C LYS A 19 -10.31 16.18 -5.12
N GLU A 20 -10.14 17.36 -4.54
CA GLU A 20 -8.82 17.84 -4.12
C GLU A 20 -8.34 17.07 -2.91
N MET A 21 -9.21 16.83 -1.92
CA MET A 21 -8.91 15.95 -0.79
C MET A 21 -8.52 14.53 -1.25
N ILE A 22 -9.24 13.95 -2.21
CA ILE A 22 -8.91 12.62 -2.76
C ILE A 22 -7.50 12.62 -3.37
N LYS A 23 -7.15 13.65 -4.16
CA LYS A 23 -5.83 13.77 -4.78
C LYS A 23 -4.74 13.83 -3.73
N GLU A 24 -4.89 14.67 -2.72
CA GLU A 24 -3.92 14.81 -1.63
C GLU A 24 -3.72 13.48 -0.88
N MET A 25 -4.83 12.79 -0.54
CA MET A 25 -4.74 11.52 0.17
C MET A 25 -4.04 10.44 -0.66
N ILE A 26 -4.35 10.33 -1.96
CA ILE A 26 -3.68 9.37 -2.83
C ILE A 26 -2.21 9.72 -3.03
N GLN A 27 -1.87 11.01 -3.16
CA GLN A 27 -0.47 11.45 -3.22
C GLN A 27 0.31 11.05 -1.97
N ILE A 28 -0.25 11.24 -0.77
CA ILE A 28 0.36 10.78 0.49
C ILE A 28 0.58 9.26 0.48
N ILE A 29 -0.40 8.49 0.01
CA ILE A 29 -0.28 7.02 -0.07
C ILE A 29 0.87 6.62 -1.03
N LEU A 30 0.96 7.27 -2.19
CA LEU A 30 2.02 7.03 -3.19
C LEU A 30 3.40 7.41 -2.64
N GLU A 31 3.55 8.61 -2.11
CA GLU A 31 4.84 9.20 -1.75
C GLU A 31 5.37 8.73 -0.39
N THR A 32 4.47 8.31 0.51
CA THR A 32 4.87 7.85 1.84
C THR A 32 4.66 6.35 1.99
N ASN A 33 3.41 5.86 1.99
CA ASN A 33 3.13 4.49 2.39
C ASN A 33 3.71 3.45 1.42
N LEU A 34 3.53 3.66 0.11
CA LEU A 34 4.05 2.73 -0.90
C LEU A 34 5.57 2.86 -1.08
N HIS A 35 6.09 4.08 -0.97
CA HIS A 35 7.54 4.31 -0.95
C HIS A 35 8.22 3.61 0.22
N ASP A 36 7.72 3.78 1.44
CA ASP A 36 8.26 3.16 2.66
C ASP A 36 8.31 1.63 2.55
N LEU A 37 7.29 1.02 1.95
CA LEU A 37 7.23 -0.43 1.75
C LEU A 37 8.24 -0.93 0.71
N LYS A 38 8.54 -0.14 -0.33
CA LYS A 38 9.55 -0.50 -1.34
C LYS A 38 10.98 -0.51 -0.79
N GLU A 39 11.22 0.21 0.29
CA GLU A 39 12.54 0.29 0.92
C GLU A 39 12.78 -0.76 2.00
N LEU A 40 11.89 -1.76 2.15
CA LEU A 40 12.03 -2.77 3.20
C LEU A 40 13.22 -3.72 3.01
N ASP A 41 13.74 -3.88 1.78
CA ASP A 41 14.91 -4.73 1.50
C ASP A 41 16.08 -4.42 2.46
N GLN A 42 16.41 -3.14 2.69
CA GLN A 42 17.51 -2.74 3.58
C GLN A 42 17.31 -3.18 5.04
N TYR A 43 16.06 -3.21 5.51
CA TYR A 43 15.72 -3.59 6.88
C TYR A 43 15.70 -5.10 7.05
N TYR A 44 15.27 -5.84 6.04
CA TYR A 44 15.45 -7.29 6.01
C TYR A 44 16.93 -7.68 6.06
N ASP A 45 17.77 -7.03 5.26
CA ASP A 45 19.19 -7.36 5.18
C ASP A 45 19.94 -7.04 6.49
N GLN A 46 19.43 -6.08 7.27
CA GLN A 46 19.95 -5.71 8.60
C GLN A 46 19.29 -6.50 9.76
N ASN A 47 18.34 -7.39 9.48
CA ASN A 47 17.49 -8.04 10.49
C ASN A 47 16.72 -7.04 11.39
N ASP A 48 16.44 -5.83 10.91
CA ASP A 48 15.63 -4.83 11.61
C ASP A 48 14.13 -5.08 11.40
N TYR A 49 13.66 -6.20 11.94
CA TYR A 49 12.27 -6.63 11.85
C TYR A 49 11.31 -5.70 12.59
N ALA A 50 11.81 -4.92 13.57
CA ALA A 50 11.02 -3.93 14.27
C ALA A 50 10.58 -2.81 13.32
N THR A 51 11.48 -2.33 12.47
CA THR A 51 11.16 -1.34 11.44
C THR A 51 10.27 -1.92 10.34
N VAL A 52 10.53 -3.15 9.88
CA VAL A 52 9.67 -3.85 8.92
C VAL A 52 8.23 -3.91 9.42
N LYS A 53 8.03 -4.42 10.65
CA LYS A 53 6.70 -4.50 11.28
C LYS A 53 6.00 -3.15 11.32
N LYS A 54 6.71 -2.11 11.77
CA LYS A 54 6.16 -0.75 11.92
C LYS A 54 5.72 -0.18 10.58
N ARG A 55 6.50 -0.34 9.51
CA ARG A 55 6.16 0.15 8.17
C ARG A 55 4.97 -0.62 7.57
N CYS A 56 4.94 -1.95 7.70
CA CYS A 56 3.78 -2.76 7.30
C CYS A 56 2.50 -2.34 8.04
N HIS A 57 2.57 -2.18 9.37
CA HIS A 57 1.44 -1.78 10.20
C HIS A 57 0.84 -0.44 9.77
N LYS A 58 1.71 0.54 9.52
CA LYS A 58 1.31 1.89 9.08
C LYS A 58 0.66 1.92 7.70
N ALA A 59 1.06 1.03 6.79
CA ALA A 59 0.55 1.01 5.42
C ALA A 59 -0.79 0.26 5.27
N LYS A 60 -1.15 -0.63 6.22
CA LYS A 60 -2.43 -1.36 6.21
C LYS A 60 -3.67 -0.49 6.04
N PRO A 61 -3.88 0.61 6.81
CA PRO A 61 -5.05 1.47 6.61
C PRO A 61 -5.09 2.07 5.20
N SER A 62 -3.95 2.49 4.66
CA SER A 62 -3.84 3.01 3.30
C SER A 62 -4.29 2.00 2.25
N MET A 63 -3.96 0.72 2.43
CA MET A 63 -4.42 -0.36 1.55
C MET A 63 -5.94 -0.56 1.64
N SER A 64 -6.53 -0.41 2.83
CA SER A 64 -8.00 -0.41 2.98
C SER A 64 -8.66 0.74 2.24
N TYR A 65 -8.10 1.95 2.36
CA TYR A 65 -8.68 3.16 1.75
C TYR A 65 -8.78 3.05 0.23
N VAL A 66 -7.82 2.36 -0.40
CA VAL A 66 -7.79 2.17 -1.86
C VAL A 66 -8.41 0.85 -2.31
N GLY A 67 -8.99 0.08 -1.39
CA GLY A 67 -9.63 -1.21 -1.70
C GLY A 67 -8.67 -2.37 -1.99
N ALA A 68 -7.37 -2.21 -1.75
CA ALA A 68 -6.33 -3.23 -1.93
C ALA A 68 -6.34 -4.26 -0.77
N LEU A 69 -7.47 -4.93 -0.56
CA LEU A 69 -7.70 -5.78 0.63
C LEU A 69 -6.77 -6.99 0.70
N ASP A 70 -6.40 -7.59 -0.43
CA ASP A 70 -5.48 -8.72 -0.42
C ASP A 70 -4.03 -8.27 -0.15
N THR A 71 -3.64 -7.09 -0.61
CA THR A 71 -2.36 -6.47 -0.23
C THR A 71 -2.33 -6.15 1.25
N ARG A 72 -3.44 -5.65 1.82
CA ARG A 72 -3.55 -5.48 3.28
C ARG A 72 -3.35 -6.80 4.02
N LYS A 73 -3.98 -7.89 3.59
CA LYS A 73 -3.78 -9.22 4.20
C LYS A 73 -2.34 -9.70 4.06
N LEU A 74 -1.69 -9.42 2.94
CA LEU A 74 -0.28 -9.74 2.74
C LEU A 74 0.62 -9.00 3.76
N LEU A 75 0.33 -7.72 4.04
CA LEU A 75 0.97 -6.98 5.13
C LEU A 75 0.71 -7.63 6.51
N GLU A 76 -0.51 -8.14 6.75
CA GLU A 76 -0.82 -8.89 7.97
C GLU A 76 0.00 -10.18 8.08
N SER A 77 0.16 -10.92 6.97
CA SER A 77 0.98 -12.13 6.92
C SER A 77 2.47 -11.85 7.13
N ILE A 78 3.00 -10.74 6.60
CA ILE A 78 4.39 -10.32 6.86
C ILE A 78 4.60 -10.02 8.35
N GLU A 79 3.68 -9.28 8.98
CA GLU A 79 3.79 -8.94 10.41
C GLU A 79 3.65 -10.15 11.34
N ALA A 80 3.00 -11.22 10.89
CA ALA A 80 2.81 -12.44 11.67
C ALA A 80 4.07 -13.32 11.71
N ASP A 81 4.94 -13.23 10.70
CA ASP A 81 6.13 -14.10 10.56
C ASP A 81 7.30 -13.35 9.90
N LEU A 82 7.78 -12.30 10.56
CA LEU A 82 8.74 -11.33 9.99
C LEU A 82 10.02 -12.00 9.47
N GLU A 83 10.60 -12.92 10.22
CA GLU A 83 11.86 -13.58 9.87
C GLU A 83 11.76 -14.45 8.61
N ASN A 84 10.59 -15.03 8.34
CA ASN A 84 10.37 -15.91 7.17
C ASN A 84 9.55 -15.25 6.06
N SER A 85 9.21 -13.97 6.21
CA SER A 85 8.28 -13.26 5.32
C SER A 85 8.89 -12.72 4.02
N ARG A 86 10.18 -12.99 3.72
CA ARG A 86 10.85 -12.44 2.51
C ARG A 86 10.11 -12.78 1.21
N ALA A 87 9.58 -13.99 1.08
CA ALA A 87 8.78 -14.39 -0.08
C ALA A 87 7.47 -13.57 -0.20
N ASN A 88 6.81 -13.33 0.93
CA ASN A 88 5.62 -12.47 0.97
C ASN A 88 5.98 -11.01 0.64
N TYR A 89 7.17 -10.56 1.04
CA TYR A 89 7.67 -9.25 0.68
C TYR A 89 7.96 -9.10 -0.82
N ASP A 90 8.51 -10.11 -1.48
CA ASP A 90 8.72 -10.07 -2.93
C ASP A 90 7.38 -10.03 -3.70
N LEU A 91 6.37 -10.76 -3.21
CA LEU A 91 5.00 -10.63 -3.72
C LEU A 91 4.44 -9.22 -3.48
N LEU A 92 4.66 -8.65 -2.29
CA LEU A 92 4.22 -7.31 -1.93
C LEU A 92 4.81 -6.26 -2.87
N LYS A 93 6.11 -6.34 -3.19
CA LYS A 93 6.77 -5.43 -4.14
C LYS A 93 6.06 -5.42 -5.50
N SER A 94 5.69 -6.61 -5.99
CA SER A 94 4.97 -6.76 -7.26
C SER A 94 3.58 -6.11 -7.18
N GLN A 95 2.85 -6.29 -6.08
CA GLN A 95 1.55 -5.65 -5.87
C GLN A 95 1.66 -4.13 -5.73
N ILE A 96 2.69 -3.61 -5.06
CA ILE A 96 2.92 -2.18 -4.92
C ILE A 96 3.05 -1.52 -6.29
N SER A 97 3.84 -2.09 -7.21
CA SER A 97 3.97 -1.53 -8.56
C SER A 97 2.65 -1.46 -9.33
N ILE A 98 1.77 -2.45 -9.15
CA ILE A 98 0.44 -2.46 -9.75
C ILE A 98 -0.44 -1.37 -9.13
N ILE A 99 -0.47 -1.29 -7.79
CA ILE A 99 -1.23 -0.27 -7.05
C ILE A 99 -0.78 1.14 -7.44
N GLU A 100 0.52 1.40 -7.54
CA GLU A 100 1.03 2.71 -7.94
C GLU A 100 0.54 3.14 -9.32
N ASN A 101 0.62 2.24 -10.29
CA ASN A 101 0.14 2.51 -11.64
C ASN A 101 -1.37 2.76 -11.63
N GLU A 102 -2.12 1.94 -10.92
CA GLU A 102 -3.58 2.08 -10.79
C GLU A 102 -3.99 3.38 -10.11
N LEU A 103 -3.31 3.80 -9.03
CA LEU A 103 -3.59 5.06 -8.37
C LEU A 103 -3.21 6.27 -9.23
N ARG A 104 -2.14 6.19 -10.02
CA ARG A 104 -1.80 7.23 -11.01
C ARG A 104 -2.85 7.32 -12.11
N ASP A 105 -3.24 6.18 -12.68
CA ASP A 105 -4.34 6.08 -13.65
C ASP A 105 -5.66 6.63 -13.11
N PHE A 106 -5.93 6.43 -11.82
CA PHE A 106 -7.10 6.97 -11.15
C PHE A 106 -7.03 8.49 -11.07
N LEU A 107 -5.90 9.04 -10.62
CA LEU A 107 -5.70 10.49 -10.51
C LEU A 107 -5.81 11.20 -11.86
N GLU A 108 -5.35 10.58 -12.95
CA GLU A 108 -5.48 11.14 -14.30
C GLU A 108 -6.94 11.21 -14.80
N LYS A 109 -7.82 10.36 -14.25
CA LYS A 109 -9.23 10.23 -14.67
C LYS A 109 -10.21 10.89 -13.71
N LEU A 110 -9.73 11.42 -12.58
CA LEU A 110 -10.51 12.03 -11.50
C LEU A 110 -10.97 13.44 -11.88
#